data_AF-A0A2I0XA68-F1
#
_entry.id   AF-A0A2I0XA68-F1
#
_cell.length_a   1.000
_cell.length_b   1.000
_cell.length_c   1.000
_cell.angle_alpha   90.00
_cell.angle_beta   90.00
_cell.angle_gamma   90.00
#
_symmetry.space_group_name_H-M   'P 1'
#
loop_
_entity.id
_entity.type
_entity.pdbx_description
1 polymer ?
#
loop_
_entity_poly.entity_id
_entity_poly.type
_entity_poly.pdbx_seq_one_letter_code
_entity_poly.pdbx_strand_id
1 'polypeptide(L)'
;MLFENIFTTFQKQFMHWSSKFISFGGRLTLIKSVLNSIPIFIFHTLNPLANVCNRLEILINKFFCGSSYNNSGIRWAKWLKLCGVYKEGDLGCKSISDMVKGFSHKLWFNFRSNISLWSQFMLAKYCKGLHPLNAQYKNTDFAVWKRICKIKEEADLYIQYGLGNGDVAFWQDDWLGFASIDRILNTVTLENVKVNAFLVNGEWNTDRLREVIPYEVVSLILKIPLQLHIKDKILFKNTSNGKFSFEKLWELLRDKEEVNHIYKALWHNTIPVSYSLLTCIFLWILNYGIRIFILFLNVSVVLILRVFITFLSIV
;
A
#
# COMPACT_ATOMS: atom_id res chain seq x y z
N MET A 1 14.99 21.53 -2.71
CA MET A 1 15.43 21.58 -1.30
C MET A 1 14.84 20.45 -0.44
N LEU A 2 13.51 20.32 -0.26
CA LEU A 2 12.94 19.34 0.71
C LEU A 2 13.35 17.87 0.51
N PHE A 3 13.44 17.38 -0.73
CA PHE A 3 13.81 15.99 -1.02
C PHE A 3 15.30 15.78 -1.31
N GLU A 4 16.11 16.84 -1.38
CA GLU A 4 17.57 16.75 -1.65
C GLU A 4 18.31 16.03 -0.52
N ASN A 5 17.83 16.16 0.72
CA ASN A 5 18.39 15.42 1.86
C ASN A 5 18.24 13.90 1.69
N ILE A 6 17.12 13.42 1.11
CA ILE A 6 16.96 11.99 0.81
C ILE A 6 17.94 11.58 -0.28
N PHE A 7 18.03 12.35 -1.36
CA PHE A 7 18.91 12.04 -2.48
C PHE A 7 20.38 11.97 -2.05
N THR A 8 20.84 12.95 -1.27
CA THR A 8 22.20 12.97 -0.73
C THR A 8 22.46 11.82 0.25
N THR A 9 21.48 11.46 1.09
CA THR A 9 21.59 10.30 1.98
C THR A 9 21.72 9.01 1.19
N PHE A 10 20.88 8.83 0.15
CA PHE A 10 20.97 7.70 -0.78
C PHE A 10 22.34 7.65 -1.46
N GLN A 11 22.81 8.76 -2.01
CA GLN A 11 24.12 8.86 -2.66
C GLN A 11 25.27 8.51 -1.70
N LYS A 12 25.24 9.00 -0.45
CA LYS A 12 26.25 8.67 0.57
C LYS A 12 26.27 7.17 0.87
N GLN A 13 25.10 6.55 1.05
CA GLN A 13 25.01 5.09 1.26
C GLN A 13 25.54 4.32 0.05
N PHE A 14 25.19 4.74 -1.17
CA PHE A 14 25.70 4.11 -2.38
C PHE A 14 27.21 4.22 -2.50
N MET A 15 27.81 5.39 -2.23
CA MET A 15 29.26 5.55 -2.26
C MET A 15 29.93 4.64 -1.23
N HIS A 16 29.41 4.60 0.00
CA HIS A 16 29.95 3.75 1.07
C HIS A 16 29.82 2.25 0.78
N TRP A 17 28.75 1.82 0.11
CA TRP A 17 28.56 0.40 -0.24
C TRP A 17 29.25 0.01 -1.54
N SER A 18 29.43 0.95 -2.48
CA SER A 18 30.11 0.68 -3.75
C SER A 18 31.59 0.36 -3.57
N SER A 19 32.23 0.84 -2.49
CA SER A 19 33.60 0.47 -2.13
C SER A 19 33.72 -0.94 -1.54
N LYS A 20 32.61 -1.61 -1.24
CA LYS A 20 32.56 -2.98 -0.73
C LYS A 20 32.11 -3.93 -1.84
N PHE A 21 32.77 -5.08 -1.98
CA PHE A 21 32.32 -6.14 -2.89
C PHE A 21 31.07 -6.83 -2.32
N ILE A 22 29.88 -6.28 -2.62
CA ILE A 22 28.61 -6.79 -2.13
C ILE A 22 27.93 -7.64 -3.22
N SER A 23 27.49 -8.84 -2.85
CA SER A 23 26.71 -9.74 -3.72
C SER A 23 25.33 -9.17 -4.05
N PHE A 24 24.68 -9.65 -5.12
CA PHE A 24 23.32 -9.22 -5.49
C PHE A 24 22.30 -9.43 -4.36
N GLY A 25 22.38 -10.55 -3.64
CA GLY A 25 21.53 -10.80 -2.47
C GLY A 25 21.80 -9.84 -1.31
N GLY A 26 23.07 -9.49 -1.06
CA GLY A 26 23.42 -8.48 -0.08
C GLY A 26 22.86 -7.10 -0.44
N ARG A 27 22.97 -6.70 -1.71
CA ARG A 27 22.39 -5.43 -2.19
C ARG A 27 20.88 -5.39 -2.07
N LEU A 28 20.20 -6.47 -2.44
CA LEU A 28 18.74 -6.57 -2.27
C LEU A 28 18.34 -6.42 -0.80
N THR A 29 19.08 -7.07 0.09
CA THR A 29 18.84 -6.98 1.53
C THR A 29 19.00 -5.54 2.03
N LEU A 30 20.06 -4.84 1.63
CA LEU A 30 20.28 -3.44 1.96
C LEU A 30 19.20 -2.50 1.41
N ILE A 31 18.71 -2.76 0.20
CA ILE A 31 17.60 -1.99 -0.38
C ILE A 31 16.36 -2.12 0.52
N LYS A 32 16.02 -3.36 0.91
CA LYS A 32 14.83 -3.64 1.72
C LYS A 32 14.92 -3.10 3.14
N SER A 33 16.07 -3.27 3.80
CA SER A 33 16.22 -2.90 5.22
C SER A 33 16.59 -1.44 5.42
N VAL A 34 17.43 -0.87 4.56
CA VAL A 34 17.98 0.49 4.73
C VAL A 34 17.36 1.49 3.77
N LEU A 35 17.41 1.25 2.45
CA LEU A 35 16.97 2.27 1.49
C LEU A 35 15.47 2.52 1.54
N ASN A 36 14.67 1.46 1.70
CA ASN A 36 13.22 1.59 1.82
C ASN A 36 12.80 2.20 3.16
N SER A 37 13.63 2.15 4.21
CA SER A 37 13.30 2.71 5.53
C SER A 37 13.60 4.20 5.64
N ILE A 38 14.65 4.70 4.97
CA ILE A 38 15.02 6.12 4.95
C ILE A 38 13.86 7.07 4.57
N PRO A 39 13.09 6.86 3.48
CA PRO A 39 12.06 7.82 3.07
C PRO A 39 10.76 7.72 3.88
N ILE A 40 10.58 6.71 4.74
CA ILE A 40 9.32 6.45 5.48
C ILE A 40 8.85 7.68 6.26
N PHE A 41 9.76 8.30 7.03
CA PHE A 41 9.41 9.46 7.85
C PHE A 41 8.88 10.62 7.01
N ILE A 42 9.49 10.83 5.84
CA ILE A 42 9.10 11.90 4.94
C ILE A 42 7.79 11.57 4.24
N PHE A 43 7.57 10.32 3.80
CA PHE A 43 6.33 9.92 3.14
C PHE A 43 5.12 9.92 4.08
N HIS A 44 5.34 9.84 5.39
CA HIS A 44 4.25 9.99 6.37
C HIS A 44 3.62 11.39 6.33
N THR A 45 4.41 12.42 6.01
CA THR A 45 3.96 13.83 6.09
C THR A 45 3.90 14.50 4.73
N LEU A 46 4.87 14.27 3.86
CA LEU A 46 4.97 14.89 2.54
C LEU A 46 4.47 13.97 1.42
N ASN A 47 3.89 14.60 0.41
CA ASN A 47 3.55 13.92 -0.85
C ASN A 47 4.62 14.27 -1.90
N PRO A 48 5.57 13.37 -2.21
CA PRO A 48 6.55 13.60 -3.26
C PRO A 48 5.87 13.67 -4.64
N LEU A 49 6.46 14.45 -5.54
CA LEU A 49 6.07 14.44 -6.96
C LEU A 49 6.53 13.13 -7.61
N ALA A 50 5.82 12.68 -8.66
CA ALA A 50 6.18 11.46 -9.39
C ALA A 50 7.66 11.46 -9.86
N ASN A 51 8.18 12.61 -10.27
CA ASN A 51 9.59 12.76 -10.68
C ASN A 51 10.58 12.46 -9.54
N VAL A 52 10.23 12.79 -8.29
CA VAL A 52 11.06 12.48 -7.11
C VAL A 52 11.07 10.96 -6.88
N CYS A 53 9.90 10.32 -6.93
CA CYS A 53 9.78 8.86 -6.82
C CYS A 53 10.60 8.15 -7.89
N ASN A 54 10.43 8.55 -9.16
CA ASN A 54 11.16 7.99 -10.30
C ASN A 54 12.68 8.16 -10.14
N ARG A 55 13.15 9.32 -9.68
CA ARG A 55 14.57 9.57 -9.45
C ARG A 55 15.13 8.67 -8.34
N LEU A 56 14.37 8.45 -7.25
CA LEU A 56 14.77 7.52 -6.19
C LEU A 56 14.82 6.08 -6.69
N GLU A 57 13.83 5.65 -7.47
CA GLU A 57 13.80 4.29 -8.06
C GLU A 57 14.95 4.06 -9.04
N ILE A 58 15.31 5.07 -9.86
CA ILE A 58 16.48 5.01 -10.74
C ILE A 58 17.76 4.79 -9.92
N LEU A 59 17.92 5.49 -8.79
CA LEU A 59 19.07 5.34 -7.94
C LEU A 59 19.13 3.95 -7.28
N ILE A 60 18.01 3.44 -6.78
CA ILE A 60 17.91 2.09 -6.22
C ILE A 60 18.27 1.04 -7.28
N ASN A 61 17.75 1.21 -8.50
CA ASN A 61 18.03 0.28 -9.60
C ASN A 61 19.50 0.29 -10.02
N LYS A 62 20.14 1.47 -10.10
CA LYS A 62 21.58 1.59 -10.36
C LYS A 62 22.41 0.81 -9.33
N PHE A 63 22.07 0.99 -8.05
CA PHE A 63 22.75 0.25 -6.99
C PHE A 63 22.54 -1.25 -7.10
N PHE A 64 21.30 -1.71 -7.31
CA PHE A 64 20.99 -3.11 -7.49
C PHE A 64 21.80 -3.75 -8.64
N CYS A 65 21.79 -3.10 -9.81
CA CYS A 65 22.50 -3.55 -11.01
C CYS A 65 24.03 -3.50 -10.89
N GLY A 66 24.58 -2.91 -9.82
CA GLY A 66 26.03 -2.87 -9.60
C GLY A 66 26.79 -1.90 -10.47
N SER A 67 26.10 -0.93 -11.06
CA SER A 67 26.78 0.18 -11.70
C SER A 67 27.55 0.99 -10.64
N SER A 68 28.84 1.25 -10.86
CA SER A 68 29.53 2.27 -10.06
C SER A 68 28.86 3.64 -10.28
N TYR A 69 29.00 4.56 -9.34
CA TYR A 69 28.35 5.89 -9.42
C TYR A 69 28.65 6.62 -10.74
N ASN A 70 29.83 6.42 -11.33
CA ASN A 70 30.29 7.06 -12.58
C ASN A 70 30.19 6.18 -13.84
N ASN A 71 29.98 4.87 -13.74
CA ASN A 71 29.79 4.02 -14.92
C ASN A 71 28.32 3.72 -15.15
N SER A 72 27.84 3.91 -16.38
CA SER A 72 26.55 3.40 -16.82
C SER A 72 26.59 1.87 -16.92
N GLY A 73 26.49 1.19 -15.79
CA GLY A 73 26.20 -0.24 -15.79
C GLY A 73 24.88 -0.51 -16.52
N ILE A 74 24.75 -1.71 -17.08
CA ILE A 74 23.54 -2.13 -17.77
C ILE A 74 22.36 -2.00 -16.81
N ARG A 75 21.27 -1.35 -17.24
CA ARG A 75 19.98 -1.40 -16.53
C ARG A 75 19.24 -2.61 -17.06
N TRP A 76 19.07 -3.62 -16.20
CA TRP A 76 18.51 -4.90 -16.60
C TRP A 76 17.00 -4.74 -16.78
N ALA A 77 16.33 -4.06 -15.84
CA ALA A 77 14.90 -3.83 -15.82
C ALA A 77 14.53 -2.41 -15.38
N LYS A 78 13.26 -2.03 -15.54
CA LYS A 78 12.68 -0.95 -14.73
C LYS A 78 12.47 -1.46 -13.30
N TRP A 79 12.78 -0.66 -12.28
CA TRP A 79 12.66 -1.05 -10.88
C TRP A 79 11.23 -1.50 -10.51
N LEU A 80 10.22 -0.87 -11.11
CA LEU A 80 8.81 -1.25 -10.93
C LEU A 80 8.54 -2.72 -11.23
N LYS A 81 9.17 -3.29 -12.26
CA LYS A 81 9.05 -4.73 -12.62
C LYS A 81 9.83 -5.67 -11.69
N LEU A 82 10.56 -5.12 -10.73
CA LEU A 82 11.28 -5.89 -9.71
C LEU A 82 10.57 -5.77 -8.35
N CYS A 83 9.54 -4.92 -8.27
CA CYS A 83 8.76 -4.68 -7.06
C CYS A 83 7.48 -5.51 -7.12
N GLY A 84 7.29 -6.34 -6.11
CA GLY A 84 6.15 -7.25 -6.02
C GLY A 84 6.52 -8.47 -5.18
N VAL A 85 5.84 -9.58 -5.37
CA VAL A 85 5.96 -10.77 -4.51
C VAL A 85 6.77 -11.88 -5.19
N TYR A 86 7.57 -12.59 -4.41
CA TYR A 86 8.41 -13.70 -4.89
C TYR A 86 7.66 -14.76 -5.72
N LYS A 87 6.40 -15.06 -5.38
CA LYS A 87 5.57 -16.05 -6.07
C LYS A 87 5.18 -15.63 -7.50
N GLU A 88 5.26 -14.34 -7.79
CA GLU A 88 4.97 -13.73 -9.09
C GLU A 88 6.24 -13.53 -9.91
N GLY A 89 7.42 -13.84 -9.35
CA GLY A 89 8.72 -13.65 -10.02
C GLY A 89 9.45 -12.36 -9.66
N ASP A 90 8.88 -11.55 -8.77
CA ASP A 90 9.49 -10.32 -8.29
C ASP A 90 10.48 -10.55 -7.15
N LEU A 91 11.19 -9.48 -6.78
CA LEU A 91 12.23 -9.52 -5.76
C LEU A 91 11.73 -9.27 -4.33
N GLY A 92 10.42 -9.22 -4.08
CA GLY A 92 9.90 -8.94 -2.73
C GLY A 92 10.14 -7.50 -2.28
N CYS A 93 10.29 -6.56 -3.22
CA CYS A 93 10.51 -5.13 -2.97
C CYS A 93 9.21 -4.35 -3.15
N LYS A 94 9.08 -3.21 -2.47
CA LYS A 94 7.96 -2.27 -2.66
C LYS A 94 8.44 -1.10 -3.51
N SER A 95 7.63 -0.65 -4.46
CA SER A 95 7.98 0.54 -5.25
C SER A 95 7.90 1.79 -4.37
N ILE A 96 8.63 2.85 -4.72
CA ILE A 96 8.55 4.12 -3.98
C ILE A 96 7.14 4.70 -4.14
N SER A 97 6.57 4.57 -5.34
CA SER A 97 5.22 5.03 -5.66
C SER A 97 4.16 4.32 -4.80
N ASP A 98 4.25 3.00 -4.65
CA ASP A 98 3.34 2.22 -3.79
C ASP A 98 3.48 2.66 -2.34
N MET A 99 4.72 2.93 -1.89
CA MET A 99 4.95 3.38 -0.53
C MET A 99 4.23 4.71 -0.26
N VAL A 100 4.36 5.67 -1.17
CA VAL A 100 3.68 6.96 -1.07
C VAL A 100 2.16 6.79 -1.08
N LYS A 101 1.62 5.93 -1.95
CA LYS A 101 0.18 5.62 -2.01
C LYS A 101 -0.31 4.98 -0.70
N GLY A 102 0.42 3.99 -0.17
CA GLY A 102 0.10 3.33 1.09
C GLY A 102 0.17 4.26 2.30
N PHE A 103 1.15 5.19 2.35
CA PHE A 103 1.21 6.20 3.41
C PHE A 103 0.07 7.21 3.29
N SER A 104 -0.41 7.49 2.08
CA SER A 104 -1.59 8.33 1.90
C SER A 104 -2.83 7.68 2.53
N HIS A 105 -3.05 6.39 2.27
CA HIS A 105 -4.14 5.62 2.87
C HIS A 105 -4.02 5.54 4.40
N LYS A 106 -2.81 5.32 4.92
CA LYS A 106 -2.56 5.37 6.38
C LYS A 106 -2.93 6.72 6.97
N LEU A 107 -2.61 7.80 6.26
CA LEU A 107 -2.93 9.15 6.69
C LEU A 107 -4.44 9.42 6.67
N TRP A 108 -5.16 8.92 5.67
CA TRP A 108 -6.64 8.95 5.63
C TRP A 108 -7.25 8.15 6.78
N PHE A 109 -6.76 6.93 7.04
CA PHE A 109 -7.22 6.11 8.16
C PHE A 109 -7.03 6.81 9.50
N ASN A 110 -5.84 7.40 9.74
CA ASN A 110 -5.56 8.15 10.96
C ASN A 110 -6.43 9.41 11.08
N PHE A 111 -6.73 10.07 9.95
CA PHE A 111 -7.64 11.21 9.90
C PHE A 111 -9.07 10.82 10.29
N ARG A 112 -9.60 9.76 9.66
CA ARG A 112 -10.94 9.21 9.94
C ARG A 112 -11.09 8.66 11.35
N SER A 113 -10.01 8.17 11.95
CA SER A 113 -10.00 7.72 13.35
C SER A 113 -10.35 8.85 14.33
N ASN A 114 -10.03 10.10 13.99
CA ASN A 114 -10.29 11.30 14.81
C ASN A 114 -9.73 11.26 16.26
N ILE A 115 -8.71 10.45 16.51
CA ILE A 115 -8.11 10.28 17.86
C ILE A 115 -7.02 11.33 18.12
N SER A 116 -6.29 11.74 17.09
CA SER A 116 -5.13 12.64 17.23
C SER A 116 -5.54 14.12 17.21
N LEU A 117 -4.73 14.98 17.86
CA LEU A 117 -4.89 16.44 17.75
C LEU A 117 -4.85 16.91 16.29
N TRP A 118 -3.99 16.30 15.48
CA TRP A 118 -3.91 16.59 14.05
C TRP A 118 -5.22 16.28 13.33
N SER A 119 -5.81 15.10 13.55
CA SER A 119 -7.07 14.71 12.90
C SER A 119 -8.23 15.63 13.31
N GLN A 120 -8.30 15.99 14.59
CA GLN A 120 -9.32 16.90 15.13
C GLN A 120 -9.18 18.31 14.52
N PHE A 121 -7.96 18.84 14.47
CA PHE A 121 -7.67 20.12 13.82
C PHE A 121 -8.05 20.12 12.34
N MET A 122 -7.66 19.07 11.60
CA MET A 122 -7.95 18.96 10.17
C MET A 122 -9.46 18.87 9.91
N LEU A 123 -10.19 18.12 10.75
CA LEU A 123 -11.65 17.99 10.64
C LEU A 123 -12.32 19.35 10.89
N ALA A 124 -11.96 20.05 11.97
CA ALA A 124 -12.52 21.35 12.30
C ALA A 124 -12.22 22.41 11.21
N LYS A 125 -10.99 22.43 10.70
CA LYS A 125 -10.56 23.41 9.69
C LYS A 125 -11.21 23.19 8.33
N TYR A 126 -11.24 21.94 7.86
CA TYR A 126 -11.58 21.64 6.46
C TYR A 126 -12.97 21.07 6.25
N CYS A 127 -13.51 20.30 7.20
CA CYS A 127 -14.82 19.65 7.01
C CYS A 127 -15.98 20.54 7.43
N LYS A 128 -15.80 21.45 8.41
CA LYS A 128 -16.82 22.45 8.82
C LYS A 128 -18.24 21.87 9.04
N GLY A 129 -18.33 20.67 9.63
CA GLY A 129 -19.59 19.99 9.87
C GLY A 129 -20.05 19.04 8.76
N LEU A 130 -19.43 19.06 7.58
CA LEU A 130 -19.66 18.07 6.53
C LEU A 130 -18.96 16.74 6.88
N HIS A 131 -19.48 15.65 6.30
CA HIS A 131 -18.77 14.38 6.33
C HIS A 131 -17.42 14.51 5.58
N PRO A 132 -16.32 13.92 6.08
CA PRO A 132 -15.01 13.96 5.41
C PRO A 132 -14.99 13.52 3.94
N LEU A 133 -15.85 12.57 3.54
CA LEU A 133 -15.97 12.20 2.13
C LEU A 133 -16.54 13.31 1.25
N ASN A 134 -17.36 14.21 1.81
CA ASN A 134 -17.97 15.32 1.09
C ASN A 134 -17.09 16.57 1.10
N ALA A 135 -16.03 16.59 1.92
CA ALA A 135 -15.12 17.72 2.00
C ALA A 135 -14.28 17.88 0.71
N GLN A 136 -14.20 19.11 0.20
CA GLN A 136 -13.42 19.47 -0.98
C GLN A 136 -12.15 20.24 -0.59
N TYR A 137 -11.18 20.28 -1.50
CA TYR A 137 -9.95 21.06 -1.31
C TYR A 137 -9.84 22.20 -2.32
N LYS A 138 -9.16 23.26 -1.90
CA LYS A 138 -8.78 24.42 -2.73
C LYS A 138 -7.31 24.34 -3.11
N ASN A 139 -6.91 25.05 -4.16
CA ASN A 139 -5.50 25.08 -4.59
C ASN A 139 -4.57 25.66 -3.52
N THR A 140 -5.06 26.63 -2.74
CA THR A 140 -4.36 27.28 -1.62
C THR A 140 -4.26 26.41 -0.37
N ASP A 141 -4.97 25.28 -0.32
CA ASP A 141 -4.95 24.42 0.85
C ASP A 141 -3.60 23.71 1.01
N PHE A 142 -3.36 23.31 2.26
CA PHE A 142 -2.16 22.61 2.66
C PHE A 142 -1.97 21.32 1.85
N ALA A 143 -0.73 21.03 1.45
CA ALA A 143 -0.42 19.92 0.55
C ALA A 143 -0.91 18.56 1.09
N VAL A 144 -0.90 18.39 2.41
CA VAL A 144 -1.39 17.17 3.07
C VAL A 144 -2.90 17.00 2.94
N TRP A 145 -3.66 18.09 3.07
CA TRP A 145 -5.11 18.06 2.86
C TRP A 145 -5.43 17.64 1.42
N LYS A 146 -4.79 18.28 0.44
CA LYS A 146 -4.92 17.93 -0.98
C LYS A 146 -4.56 16.47 -1.26
N ARG A 147 -3.50 15.96 -0.61
CA ARG A 147 -3.08 14.56 -0.73
C ARG A 147 -4.19 13.59 -0.30
N ILE A 148 -4.77 13.80 0.88
CA ILE A 148 -5.78 12.88 1.40
C ILE A 148 -7.13 13.03 0.69
N CYS A 149 -7.51 14.23 0.27
CA CYS A 149 -8.73 14.41 -0.52
C CYS A 149 -8.68 13.72 -1.88
N LYS A 150 -7.50 13.60 -2.51
CA LYS A 150 -7.34 12.92 -3.80
C LYS A 150 -7.58 11.41 -3.75
N ILE A 151 -7.39 10.80 -2.58
CA ILE A 151 -7.51 9.35 -2.40
C ILE A 151 -8.70 8.95 -1.52
N LYS A 152 -9.47 9.91 -1.01
CA LYS A 152 -10.49 9.66 0.02
C LYS A 152 -11.48 8.57 -0.39
N GLU A 153 -11.96 8.60 -1.63
CA GLU A 153 -12.93 7.64 -2.15
C GLU A 153 -12.33 6.23 -2.24
N GLU A 154 -11.11 6.10 -2.75
CA GLU A 154 -10.39 4.82 -2.81
C GLU A 154 -10.07 4.28 -1.40
N ALA A 155 -9.60 5.16 -0.51
CA ALA A 155 -9.13 4.78 0.81
C ALA A 155 -10.26 4.38 1.76
N ASP A 156 -11.45 4.98 1.61
CA ASP A 156 -12.62 4.68 2.43
C ASP A 156 -13.17 3.28 2.18
N LEU A 157 -12.94 2.72 0.98
CA LEU A 157 -13.33 1.33 0.67
C LEU A 157 -12.73 0.31 1.64
N TYR A 158 -11.59 0.63 2.26
CA TYR A 158 -10.89 -0.23 3.22
C TYR A 158 -11.21 0.09 4.68
N ILE A 159 -12.08 1.06 4.94
CA ILE A 159 -12.52 1.47 6.28
C ILE A 159 -13.88 0.86 6.57
N GLN A 160 -14.05 0.37 7.79
CA GLN A 160 -15.30 -0.12 8.35
C GLN A 160 -15.43 0.42 9.78
N TYR A 161 -16.65 0.52 10.28
CA TYR A 161 -16.94 0.93 11.65
C TYR A 161 -17.59 -0.21 12.43
N GLY A 162 -17.02 -0.53 13.59
CA GLY A 162 -17.68 -1.34 14.60
C GLY A 162 -18.65 -0.45 15.38
N LEU A 163 -19.95 -0.69 15.22
CA LEU A 163 -21.01 0.09 15.83
C LEU A 163 -21.04 -0.10 17.36
N GLY A 164 -20.98 1.02 18.08
CA GLY A 164 -21.08 1.12 19.54
C GLY A 164 -22.20 2.10 19.91
N ASN A 165 -21.83 3.34 20.26
CA ASN A 165 -22.76 4.41 20.67
C ASN A 165 -23.38 5.19 19.51
N GLY A 166 -23.03 4.89 18.25
CA GLY A 166 -23.69 5.42 17.07
C GLY A 166 -23.32 6.86 16.70
N ASP A 167 -22.15 7.34 17.12
CA ASP A 167 -21.53 8.61 16.69
C ASP A 167 -20.78 8.48 15.33
N VAL A 168 -21.24 7.56 14.49
CA VAL A 168 -20.80 7.38 13.10
C VAL A 168 -21.84 7.93 12.12
N ALA A 169 -21.41 8.31 10.92
CA ALA A 169 -22.31 8.88 9.93
C ALA A 169 -23.24 7.80 9.36
N PHE A 170 -24.55 8.03 9.41
CA PHE A 170 -25.55 7.03 9.05
C PHE A 170 -25.42 6.59 7.58
N TRP A 171 -25.24 7.55 6.67
CA TRP A 171 -25.24 7.30 5.25
C TRP A 171 -23.89 6.90 4.68
N GLN A 172 -22.84 7.63 5.07
CA GLN A 172 -21.54 7.58 4.41
C GLN A 172 -20.60 6.55 5.01
N ASP A 173 -20.73 6.22 6.31
CA ASP A 173 -19.84 5.25 6.97
C ASP A 173 -20.32 3.81 6.79
N ASP A 174 -19.38 2.89 6.59
CA ASP A 174 -19.67 1.45 6.54
C ASP A 174 -19.71 0.85 7.95
N TRP A 175 -20.83 1.06 8.64
CA TRP A 175 -21.14 0.44 9.94
C TRP A 175 -22.01 -0.82 9.81
N LEU A 176 -22.50 -1.13 8.60
CA LEU A 176 -23.20 -2.40 8.29
C LEU A 176 -22.24 -3.57 8.11
N GLY A 177 -20.97 -3.27 7.82
CA GLY A 177 -19.87 -4.23 7.74
C GLY A 177 -19.59 -4.81 6.36
N PHE A 178 -20.18 -4.24 5.32
CA PHE A 178 -19.97 -4.64 3.93
C PHE A 178 -20.04 -3.46 2.95
N ALA A 179 -20.88 -2.47 3.23
CA ALA A 179 -21.00 -1.23 2.49
C ALA A 179 -21.69 -0.15 3.33
N SER A 180 -21.40 1.12 3.02
CA SER A 180 -22.21 2.25 3.48
C SER A 180 -23.58 2.26 2.80
N ILE A 181 -24.57 2.89 3.43
CA ILE A 181 -25.94 2.97 2.88
C ILE A 181 -25.93 3.72 1.54
N ASP A 182 -25.18 4.82 1.44
CA ASP A 182 -25.02 5.56 0.18
C ASP A 182 -24.53 4.65 -0.96
N ARG A 183 -23.61 3.72 -0.66
CA ARG A 183 -23.11 2.79 -1.67
C ARG A 183 -24.12 1.70 -2.04
N ILE A 184 -24.94 1.25 -1.08
CA ILE A 184 -25.99 0.26 -1.33
C ILE A 184 -27.10 0.85 -2.21
N LEU A 185 -27.49 2.10 -1.94
CA LEU A 185 -28.56 2.80 -2.65
C LEU A 185 -28.06 3.56 -3.88
N ASN A 186 -26.75 3.60 -4.11
CA ASN A 186 -26.10 4.38 -5.17
C ASN A 186 -26.47 5.87 -5.11
N THR A 187 -26.46 6.44 -3.90
CA THR A 187 -26.79 7.84 -3.59
C THR A 187 -25.56 8.60 -3.09
N VAL A 188 -25.62 9.93 -3.16
CA VAL A 188 -24.63 10.83 -2.56
C VAL A 188 -25.34 11.78 -1.62
N THR A 189 -25.44 11.40 -0.34
CA THR A 189 -26.08 12.25 0.67
C THR A 189 -25.09 13.26 1.24
N LEU A 190 -25.53 14.51 1.34
CA LEU A 190 -24.75 15.60 1.93
C LEU A 190 -25.00 15.77 3.42
N GLU A 191 -26.11 15.23 3.91
CA GLU A 191 -26.50 15.30 5.30
C GLU A 191 -25.55 14.50 6.19
N ASN A 192 -25.14 15.11 7.30
CA ASN A 192 -24.27 14.47 8.29
C ASN A 192 -25.09 13.99 9.49
N VAL A 193 -26.05 13.11 9.22
CA VAL A 193 -26.89 12.48 10.25
C VAL A 193 -26.11 11.34 10.91
N LYS A 194 -26.21 11.22 12.23
CA LYS A 194 -25.57 10.16 13.01
C LYS A 194 -26.49 8.97 13.19
N VAL A 195 -25.92 7.77 13.33
CA VAL A 195 -26.69 6.54 13.55
C VAL A 195 -27.55 6.62 14.82
N ASN A 196 -27.03 7.25 15.88
CA ASN A 196 -27.76 7.40 17.14
C ASN A 196 -29.04 8.26 17.05
N ALA A 197 -29.24 9.04 15.99
CA ALA A 197 -30.48 9.77 15.75
C ALA A 197 -31.69 8.85 15.47
N PHE A 198 -31.41 7.61 15.06
CA PHE A 198 -32.39 6.55 14.78
C PHE A 198 -32.58 5.59 15.97
N LEU A 199 -32.00 5.90 17.13
CA LEU A 199 -32.13 5.11 18.36
C LEU A 199 -33.06 5.82 19.36
N VAL A 200 -34.00 5.09 19.95
CA VAL A 200 -34.89 5.57 21.02
C VAL A 200 -34.88 4.54 22.15
N ASN A 201 -34.60 4.97 23.37
CA ASN A 201 -34.51 4.11 24.57
C ASN A 201 -33.58 2.89 24.40
N GLY A 202 -32.56 3.02 23.56
CA GLY A 202 -31.58 1.97 23.29
C GLY A 202 -32.00 0.93 22.25
N GLU A 203 -33.11 1.16 21.56
CA GLU A 203 -33.60 0.31 20.46
C GLU A 203 -33.70 1.11 19.15
N TRP A 204 -33.71 0.39 18.03
CA TRP A 204 -33.92 1.00 16.72
C TRP A 204 -35.33 1.54 16.58
N ASN A 205 -35.46 2.81 16.18
CA ASN A 205 -36.74 3.38 15.78
C ASN A 205 -37.06 2.97 14.34
N THR A 206 -37.86 1.90 14.20
CA THR A 206 -38.21 1.32 12.90
C THR A 206 -38.98 2.26 12.01
N ASP A 207 -39.83 3.10 12.58
CA ASP A 207 -40.70 4.00 11.82
C ASP A 207 -39.87 5.10 11.16
N ARG A 208 -38.96 5.73 11.92
CA ARG A 208 -38.00 6.70 11.38
C ARG A 208 -37.08 6.11 10.33
N LEU A 209 -36.64 4.86 10.49
CA LEU A 209 -35.80 4.20 9.49
C LEU A 209 -36.57 4.00 8.17
N ARG A 210 -37.83 3.56 8.23
CA ARG A 210 -38.67 3.33 7.05
C ARG A 210 -39.04 4.60 6.29
N GLU A 211 -39.04 5.76 6.95
CA GLU A 211 -39.23 7.06 6.29
C GLU A 211 -38.08 7.42 5.36
N VAL A 212 -36.88 6.89 5.63
CA VAL A 212 -35.63 7.40 5.05
C VAL A 212 -34.96 6.39 4.13
N ILE A 213 -35.11 5.08 4.38
CA ILE A 213 -34.46 4.02 3.59
C ILE A 213 -35.44 2.87 3.24
N PRO A 214 -35.17 2.12 2.16
CA PRO A 214 -35.99 0.97 1.76
C PRO A 214 -36.05 -0.13 2.82
N TYR A 215 -37.17 -0.87 2.83
CA TYR A 215 -37.44 -1.93 3.80
C TYR A 215 -36.35 -3.01 3.83
N GLU A 216 -35.75 -3.32 2.69
CA GLU A 216 -34.67 -4.31 2.56
C GLU A 216 -33.47 -3.92 3.41
N VAL A 217 -33.07 -2.64 3.39
CA VAL A 217 -31.95 -2.12 4.18
C VAL A 217 -32.31 -2.04 5.67
N VAL A 218 -33.55 -1.64 6.00
CA VAL A 218 -34.04 -1.66 7.38
C VAL A 218 -33.93 -3.06 7.98
N SER A 219 -34.31 -4.10 7.22
CA SER A 219 -34.24 -5.49 7.66
C SER A 219 -32.82 -5.97 7.98
N LEU A 220 -31.80 -5.37 7.34
CA LEU A 220 -30.40 -5.64 7.62
C LEU A 220 -29.95 -4.92 8.89
N ILE A 221 -30.33 -3.65 9.06
CA ILE A 221 -30.00 -2.83 10.23
C ILE A 221 -30.51 -3.47 11.53
N LEU A 222 -31.75 -3.97 11.52
CA LEU A 222 -32.36 -4.59 12.70
C LEU A 222 -31.66 -5.87 13.18
N LYS A 223 -30.82 -6.49 12.34
CA LYS A 223 -30.02 -7.67 12.72
C LYS A 223 -28.72 -7.29 13.44
N ILE A 224 -28.35 -6.01 13.46
CA ILE A 224 -27.08 -5.55 14.02
C ILE A 224 -27.24 -5.40 15.55
N PRO A 225 -26.38 -6.07 16.35
CA PRO A 225 -26.41 -5.91 17.79
C PRO A 225 -25.94 -4.52 18.21
N LEU A 226 -26.68 -3.88 19.11
CA LEU A 226 -26.35 -2.55 19.66
C LEU A 226 -25.46 -2.70 20.90
N GLN A 227 -24.35 -1.96 20.94
CA GLN A 227 -23.41 -1.92 22.07
C GLN A 227 -23.20 -0.49 22.57
N LEU A 228 -24.27 0.13 23.07
CA LEU A 228 -24.35 1.57 23.36
C LEU A 228 -23.35 2.08 24.41
N HIS A 229 -22.87 1.20 25.29
CA HIS A 229 -21.89 1.54 26.32
C HIS A 229 -20.45 1.63 25.80
N ILE A 230 -20.19 1.19 24.56
CA ILE A 230 -18.87 1.15 23.95
C ILE A 230 -18.81 2.25 22.88
N LYS A 231 -17.68 2.95 22.79
CA LYS A 231 -17.45 3.90 21.69
C LYS A 231 -17.29 3.18 20.36
N ASP A 232 -17.81 3.79 19.29
CA ASP A 232 -17.57 3.31 17.94
C ASP A 232 -16.07 3.17 17.65
N LYS A 233 -15.69 2.15 16.88
CA LYS A 233 -14.29 1.90 16.51
C LYS A 233 -14.14 1.83 15.00
N ILE A 234 -13.17 2.56 14.49
CA ILE A 234 -12.72 2.40 13.11
C ILE A 234 -11.91 1.11 12.98
N LEU A 235 -12.18 0.36 11.92
CA LEU A 235 -11.61 -0.95 11.61
C LEU A 235 -11.08 -0.93 10.17
N PHE A 236 -9.95 -1.60 9.96
CA PHE A 236 -9.44 -1.88 8.63
C PHE A 236 -9.99 -3.22 8.14
N LYS A 237 -10.79 -3.24 7.07
CA LYS A 237 -11.58 -4.41 6.63
C LYS A 237 -10.81 -5.71 6.47
N ASN A 238 -9.54 -5.64 6.06
CA ASN A 238 -8.75 -6.81 5.70
C ASN A 238 -7.86 -7.32 6.86
N THR A 239 -8.08 -6.84 8.09
CA THR A 239 -7.40 -7.33 9.29
C THR A 239 -8.37 -7.92 10.30
N SER A 240 -8.06 -9.12 10.80
CA SER A 240 -8.85 -9.82 11.82
C SER A 240 -8.94 -9.06 13.14
N ASN A 241 -7.95 -8.23 13.46
CA ASN A 241 -7.92 -7.38 14.65
C ASN A 241 -8.39 -5.94 14.38
N GLY A 242 -8.83 -5.62 13.15
CA GLY A 242 -9.24 -4.28 12.73
C GLY A 242 -8.13 -3.22 12.73
N LYS A 243 -6.89 -3.56 13.08
CA LYS A 243 -5.76 -2.61 13.10
C LYS A 243 -5.25 -2.38 11.68
N PHE A 244 -4.84 -1.14 11.37
CA PHE A 244 -4.22 -0.83 10.09
C PHE A 244 -2.91 -1.62 9.90
N SER A 245 -2.79 -2.35 8.79
CA SER A 245 -1.55 -3.01 8.38
C SER A 245 -1.13 -2.52 7.00
N PHE A 246 0.05 -1.90 6.95
CA PHE A 246 0.60 -1.39 5.70
C PHE A 246 0.93 -2.52 4.72
N GLU A 247 1.36 -3.68 5.21
CA GLU A 247 1.69 -4.83 4.37
C GLU A 247 0.44 -5.38 3.68
N LYS A 248 -0.65 -5.58 4.44
CA LYS A 248 -1.92 -6.04 3.88
C LYS A 248 -2.51 -5.02 2.93
N LEU A 249 -2.44 -3.73 3.25
CA LEU A 249 -2.86 -2.68 2.33
C LEU A 249 -2.06 -2.72 1.03
N TRP A 250 -0.73 -2.81 1.11
CA TRP A 250 0.13 -2.87 -0.08
C TRP A 250 -0.22 -4.07 -0.96
N GLU A 251 -0.50 -5.23 -0.36
CA GLU A 251 -0.94 -6.43 -1.07
C GLU A 251 -2.31 -6.27 -1.76
N LEU A 252 -3.15 -5.32 -1.32
CA LEU A 252 -4.43 -5.00 -1.96
C LEU A 252 -4.28 -3.93 -3.05
N LEU A 253 -3.36 -2.99 -2.88
CA LEU A 253 -3.18 -1.84 -3.77
C LEU A 253 -2.26 -2.12 -4.96
N ARG A 254 -1.32 -3.06 -4.84
CA ARG A 254 -0.36 -3.36 -5.89
C ARG A 254 -1.03 -4.02 -7.08
N ASP A 255 -0.49 -3.76 -8.26
CA ASP A 255 -0.81 -4.56 -9.43
C ASP A 255 -0.26 -5.98 -9.21
N LYS A 256 -1.11 -6.99 -9.43
CA LYS A 256 -0.75 -8.40 -9.23
C LYS A 256 -0.46 -9.03 -10.58
N GLU A 257 0.65 -9.74 -10.66
CA GLU A 257 0.92 -10.62 -11.80
C GLU A 257 0.43 -12.04 -11.50
N GLU A 258 0.33 -12.87 -12.53
CA GLU A 258 -0.08 -14.27 -12.36
C GLU A 258 0.96 -15.05 -11.56
N VAL A 259 0.49 -15.81 -10.57
CA VAL A 259 1.37 -16.65 -9.76
C VAL A 259 1.97 -17.75 -10.61
N ASN A 260 3.29 -17.82 -10.66
CA ASN A 260 4.00 -18.86 -11.40
C ASN A 260 4.54 -19.92 -10.44
N HIS A 261 4.21 -21.19 -10.69
CA HIS A 261 4.68 -22.33 -9.90
C HIS A 261 6.21 -22.44 -9.86
N ILE A 262 6.89 -22.06 -10.95
CA ILE A 262 8.36 -22.07 -11.03
C ILE A 262 8.95 -21.07 -10.04
N TYR A 263 8.47 -19.82 -10.04
CA TYR A 263 8.94 -18.81 -9.09
C TYR A 263 8.59 -19.19 -7.65
N LYS A 264 7.41 -19.74 -7.41
CA LYS A 264 7.03 -20.27 -6.08
C LYS A 264 8.01 -21.36 -5.60
N ALA A 265 8.45 -22.25 -6.47
CA ALA A 265 9.42 -23.30 -6.13
C ALA A 265 10.84 -22.73 -5.92
N LEU A 266 11.26 -21.77 -6.74
CA LEU A 266 12.58 -21.13 -6.62
C LEU A 266 12.77 -20.41 -5.29
N TRP A 267 11.71 -19.81 -4.75
CA TRP A 267 11.72 -19.07 -3.50
C TRP A 267 11.35 -19.91 -2.28
N HIS A 268 11.52 -21.24 -2.35
CA HIS A 268 11.30 -22.13 -1.22
C HIS A 268 12.37 -21.96 -0.13
N ASN A 269 11.97 -22.11 1.15
CA ASN A 269 12.84 -21.86 2.31
C ASN A 269 14.10 -22.74 2.37
N THR A 270 14.14 -23.84 1.63
CA THR A 270 15.29 -24.76 1.56
C THR A 270 16.38 -24.29 0.59
N ILE A 271 16.05 -23.40 -0.34
CA ILE A 271 16.99 -22.87 -1.32
C ILE A 271 17.59 -21.59 -0.74
N PRO A 272 18.93 -21.45 -0.69
CA PRO A 272 19.52 -20.20 -0.23
C PRO A 272 19.14 -19.05 -1.16
N VAL A 273 18.75 -17.92 -0.56
CA VAL A 273 18.24 -16.72 -1.26
C VAL A 273 19.16 -16.26 -2.40
N SER A 274 20.48 -16.44 -2.27
CA SER A 274 21.44 -16.11 -3.31
C SER A 274 21.24 -16.92 -4.60
N TYR A 275 20.93 -18.22 -4.49
CA TYR A 275 20.67 -19.08 -5.65
C TYR A 275 19.32 -18.75 -6.27
N SER A 276 18.26 -18.63 -5.45
CA SER A 276 16.92 -18.22 -5.88
C SER A 276 16.94 -16.90 -6.65
N LEU A 277 17.74 -15.94 -6.18
CA LEU A 277 17.95 -14.66 -6.84
C LEU A 277 18.60 -14.80 -8.20
N LEU A 278 19.72 -15.54 -8.28
CA LEU A 278 20.44 -15.72 -9.54
C LEU A 278 19.61 -16.48 -10.56
N THR A 279 18.88 -17.53 -10.14
CA THR A 279 17.96 -18.29 -11.00
C THR A 279 16.80 -17.42 -11.47
N CYS A 280 16.23 -16.59 -10.60
CA CYS A 280 15.13 -15.69 -10.95
C CYS A 280 15.60 -14.63 -11.95
N ILE A 281 16.77 -14.01 -11.71
CA ILE A 281 17.39 -13.04 -12.62
C ILE A 281 17.69 -13.70 -13.98
N PHE A 282 18.17 -14.96 -13.99
CA PHE A 282 18.45 -15.70 -15.21
C PHE A 282 17.19 -16.01 -16.03
N LEU A 283 16.15 -16.58 -15.40
CA LEU A 283 14.86 -16.82 -16.06
C LEU A 283 14.26 -15.52 -16.61
N TRP A 284 14.44 -14.42 -15.88
CA TRP A 284 13.99 -13.11 -16.30
C TRP A 284 14.76 -12.60 -17.54
N ILE A 285 16.09 -12.76 -17.60
CA ILE A 285 16.87 -12.46 -18.81
C ILE A 285 16.39 -13.30 -19.99
N LEU A 286 16.06 -14.57 -19.78
CA LEU A 286 15.59 -15.44 -20.85
C LEU A 286 14.20 -15.01 -21.39
N ASN A 287 13.31 -14.58 -20.50
CA ASN A 287 11.94 -14.20 -20.89
C ASN A 287 11.82 -12.76 -21.39
N TYR A 288 12.62 -11.83 -20.87
CA TYR A 288 12.46 -10.39 -21.12
C TYR A 288 13.73 -9.69 -21.65
N GLY A 289 14.88 -10.36 -21.64
CA GLY A 289 16.15 -9.83 -22.11
C GLY A 289 16.33 -10.00 -23.62
N ILE A 290 16.79 -8.94 -24.29
CA ILE A 290 17.29 -8.99 -25.66
C ILE A 290 18.42 -10.04 -25.73
N ARG A 291 18.37 -10.91 -26.74
CA ARG A 291 19.23 -12.09 -27.07
C ARG A 291 20.75 -12.02 -26.87
N ILE A 292 21.33 -10.91 -26.40
CA ILE A 292 22.78 -10.66 -26.41
C ILE A 292 23.52 -11.21 -25.18
N PHE A 293 22.84 -11.57 -24.08
CA PHE A 293 23.52 -11.93 -22.81
C PHE A 293 23.86 -13.42 -22.63
N ILE A 294 23.43 -14.32 -23.53
CA ILE A 294 23.77 -15.76 -23.43
C ILE A 294 25.29 -15.99 -23.53
N LEU A 295 26.05 -15.04 -24.06
CA LEU A 295 27.50 -15.13 -24.23
C LEU A 295 28.35 -14.76 -23.00
N PHE A 296 27.78 -14.14 -21.95
CA PHE A 296 28.56 -13.61 -20.82
C PHE A 296 28.35 -14.34 -19.48
N LEU A 297 27.43 -15.31 -19.42
CA LEU A 297 27.34 -16.17 -18.25
C LEU A 297 28.47 -17.20 -18.29
N ASN A 298 29.34 -17.14 -17.29
CA ASN A 298 30.40 -18.12 -17.05
C ASN A 298 29.82 -19.54 -17.21
N VAL A 299 30.49 -20.39 -17.99
CA VAL A 299 30.01 -21.73 -18.39
C VAL A 299 29.53 -22.55 -17.17
N SER A 300 30.18 -22.38 -16.02
CA SER A 300 29.82 -23.01 -14.75
C SER A 300 28.44 -22.60 -14.22
N VAL A 301 28.05 -21.33 -14.36
CA VAL A 301 26.74 -20.82 -13.90
C VAL A 301 25.62 -21.31 -14.82
N VAL A 302 25.88 -21.36 -16.14
CA VAL A 302 24.94 -21.91 -17.12
C VAL A 302 24.71 -23.40 -16.88
N LEU A 303 25.76 -24.17 -16.60
CA LEU A 303 25.66 -25.60 -16.27
C LEU A 303 24.87 -25.84 -14.98
N ILE A 304 25.14 -25.08 -13.92
CA ILE A 304 24.41 -25.20 -12.65
C ILE A 304 22.92 -24.87 -12.85
N LEU A 305 22.61 -23.81 -13.60
CA LEU A 305 21.24 -23.42 -13.92
C LEU A 305 20.54 -24.46 -14.81
N ARG A 306 21.23 -25.01 -15.80
CA ARG A 306 20.68 -26.08 -16.65
C ARG A 306 20.34 -27.31 -15.82
N VAL A 307 21.27 -27.76 -14.96
CA VAL A 307 21.07 -28.90 -14.07
C VAL A 307 19.90 -28.65 -13.11
N PHE A 308 19.80 -27.45 -12.55
CA PHE A 308 18.72 -27.09 -11.62
C PHE A 308 17.35 -27.02 -12.32
N ILE A 309 17.29 -26.46 -13.53
CA ILE A 309 16.06 -26.38 -14.33
C ILE A 309 15.64 -27.78 -14.81
N THR A 310 16.58 -28.64 -15.21
CA THR A 310 16.27 -30.04 -15.54
C THR A 310 15.78 -30.81 -14.33
N PHE A 311 16.30 -30.53 -13.13
CA PHE A 311 15.83 -31.17 -11.91
C PHE A 311 14.41 -30.73 -11.52
N LEU A 312 14.09 -29.44 -11.71
CA LEU A 312 12.75 -28.87 -11.48
C LEU A 312 11.70 -29.24 -12.51
N SER A 313 12.09 -29.79 -13.67
CA SER A 313 11.16 -30.26 -14.72
C SER A 313 10.89 -31.77 -14.66
N ILE A 314 11.62 -32.49 -13.80
CA ILE A 314 11.47 -33.93 -13.56
C ILE A 314 10.63 -34.20 -12.29
N VAL A 315 10.36 -33.18 -11.47
CA VAL A 315 9.50 -33.23 -10.27
C VAL A 315 8.20 -32.48 -10.54
#